data_AF-A0A9W8ACD7-F1
#
_entry.id   AF-A0A9W8ACD7-F1
#
_cell.length_a   1.000
_cell.length_b   1.000
_cell.length_c   1.000
_cell.angle_alpha   90.00
_cell.angle_beta   90.00
_cell.angle_gamma   90.00
#
_symmetry.space_group_name_H-M   'P 1'
#
loop_
_entity.id
_entity.type
_entity.pdbx_description
1 polymer ?
#
loop_
_entity_poly.entity_id
_entity_poly.type
_entity_poly.pdbx_seq_one_letter_code
_entity_poly.pdbx_strand_id
1 'polypeptide(L)'
;MTVTHNLNDVAEAATVPHLVDKAGIVKSKVTHPPRSALDLLPLLGDAKRRSRTPIKQLYQYFFMPGMLSLSAGLPHPSSFAFRSLSATVPSMEAANVNGVPSPAPELQVTIPFHPAPGSGPLQASVALCNSLQYGTAQGILGLQAFLREHVEEIHHPPYADWDVITTVGSTDALDKAVSLIGTAGDYLLVDEWTYPAAIDTATSNGLHTTPIPMDQDGMIPEALEQTLSTWPADRPRPKLLYLVPTGQNPTGATLPLSRRRAIYALAQSYNLIIIEDDPYYYLQFAPYQPAAERTNDSMDAQPGLSGLLPSFLSLDTDGRVLRLDSFSKILAPGSRCGWITTSKQFLPYLEYHNETTIQQPSGFSQAIITELLTNTWKHAGWSMYLKRLQYDYYQRRNLFIDQLAKHLNGLVDYAVPPAGMFCWIKLRLPSSLTGSRGADRDVMGDILEALVAERVIAIPGHYFAGQIDRAAMAQEPYFRTAFAHASPEDFGPALERMARALQRFNLGDD
;
A
#
# COMPACT_ATOMS: atom_id res chain seq x y z
N MET A 1 53.56 6.71 9.78
CA MET A 1 52.79 7.59 10.68
C MET A 1 51.32 7.24 10.51
N THR A 2 50.80 6.46 11.44
CA THR A 2 49.41 6.00 11.45
C THR A 2 48.57 7.12 12.05
N VAL A 3 47.82 7.85 11.22
CA VAL A 3 46.85 8.85 11.69
C VAL A 3 45.50 8.16 11.76
N THR A 4 45.14 7.68 12.94
CA THR A 4 43.75 7.33 13.29
C THR A 4 42.98 8.62 13.49
N HIS A 5 42.25 9.07 12.47
CA HIS A 5 41.20 10.06 12.67
C HIS A 5 39.88 9.35 12.98
N ASN A 6 39.27 9.81 14.06
CA ASN A 6 38.01 9.35 14.61
C ASN A 6 36.89 9.67 13.58
N LEU A 7 36.17 8.66 13.11
CA LEU A 7 35.17 8.75 12.03
C LEU A 7 33.82 9.36 12.48
N ASN A 8 33.73 9.89 13.71
CA ASN A 8 32.49 10.46 14.25
C ASN A 8 32.33 11.97 13.99
N ASP A 9 33.36 12.68 13.54
CA ASP A 9 33.33 14.16 13.47
C ASP A 9 33.01 14.75 12.08
N VAL A 10 32.60 13.93 11.10
CA VAL A 10 32.28 14.40 9.73
C VAL A 10 30.81 14.18 9.34
N ALA A 11 29.98 13.70 10.27
CA ALA A 11 28.54 13.53 10.06
C ALA A 11 27.69 14.74 10.49
N GLU A 12 28.29 15.78 11.11
CA GLU A 12 27.60 17.02 11.49
C GLU A 12 27.90 18.16 10.49
N ALA A 13 27.44 18.04 9.25
CA ALA A 13 27.43 19.18 8.31
C ALA A 13 26.40 19.00 7.18
N ALA A 14 25.16 18.67 7.51
CA ALA A 14 24.02 18.88 6.63
C ALA A 14 22.74 18.99 7.47
N THR A 15 22.71 19.94 8.41
CA THR A 15 21.46 20.41 9.00
C THR A 15 20.66 21.11 7.92
N VAL A 16 19.56 20.48 7.50
CA VAL A 16 18.53 21.12 6.68
C VAL A 16 17.98 22.30 7.50
N PRO A 17 17.97 23.54 6.98
CA PRO A 17 17.37 24.65 7.70
C PRO A 17 15.88 24.35 7.91
N HIS A 18 15.43 24.33 9.17
CA HIS A 18 14.01 24.30 9.50
C HIS A 18 13.32 25.50 8.81
N LEU A 19 12.53 25.22 7.77
CA LEU A 19 11.62 26.20 7.18
C LEU A 19 10.48 26.42 8.18
N VAL A 20 10.54 27.57 8.86
CA VAL A 20 9.50 28.04 9.76
C VAL A 20 8.27 28.47 8.96
N ASP A 21 7.27 27.61 9.04
CA ASP A 21 5.82 27.81 9.12
C ASP A 21 5.20 29.17 8.70
N LYS A 22 4.36 29.12 7.66
CA LYS A 22 3.20 30.02 7.45
C LYS A 22 1.99 29.21 6.98
N ALA A 23 1.63 28.16 7.71
CA ALA A 23 0.29 27.58 7.64
C ALA A 23 -0.29 27.64 9.04
N GLY A 24 -1.45 28.29 9.21
CA GLY A 24 -2.13 28.44 10.50
C GLY A 24 -2.71 27.12 11.04
N ILE A 25 -1.87 26.11 11.20
CA ILE A 25 -2.19 24.82 11.80
C ILE A 25 -1.62 24.83 13.21
N VAL A 26 -2.50 24.68 14.19
CA VAL A 26 -2.11 24.57 15.60
C VAL A 26 -1.33 23.26 15.75
N LYS A 27 0.01 23.32 15.73
CA LYS A 27 0.85 22.20 16.18
C LYS A 27 0.47 21.91 17.63
N SER A 28 -0.02 20.71 17.90
CA SER A 28 -0.17 20.26 19.29
C SER A 28 1.22 20.31 19.91
N LYS A 29 1.35 21.00 21.05
CA LYS A 29 2.61 21.07 21.79
C LYS A 29 2.89 19.67 22.35
N VAL A 30 3.65 18.86 21.62
CA VAL A 30 4.22 17.63 22.18
C VAL A 30 5.19 18.05 23.28
N THR A 31 4.86 17.70 24.53
CA THR A 31 5.56 18.18 25.73
C THR A 31 6.90 17.47 25.98
N HIS A 32 7.21 16.41 25.23
CA HIS A 32 8.48 15.67 25.26
C HIS A 32 8.84 15.17 23.85
N PRO A 33 10.13 15.14 23.45
CA PRO A 33 10.52 14.56 22.18
C PRO A 33 10.08 13.08 22.12
N PRO A 34 9.61 12.59 20.96
CA PRO A 34 9.23 11.19 20.81
C PRO A 34 10.41 10.27 21.16
N ARG A 35 10.12 9.10 21.72
CA ARG A 35 11.15 8.11 22.05
C ARG A 35 11.72 7.50 20.78
N SER A 36 12.94 6.97 20.84
CA SER A 36 13.47 6.12 19.76
C SER A 36 12.74 4.78 19.72
N ALA A 37 12.72 4.16 18.54
CA ALA A 37 12.28 2.79 18.34
C ALA A 37 13.03 1.81 19.25
N LEU A 38 12.43 0.65 19.52
CA LEU A 38 13.11 -0.47 20.17
C LEU A 38 14.22 -1.01 19.27
N ASP A 39 15.22 -1.66 19.86
CA ASP A 39 16.18 -2.45 19.09
C ASP A 39 15.51 -3.73 18.59
N LEU A 40 15.16 -3.74 17.31
CA LEU A 40 14.50 -4.83 16.60
C LEU A 40 15.45 -5.54 15.63
N LEU A 41 16.73 -5.13 15.56
CA LEU A 41 17.75 -5.82 14.77
C LEU A 41 17.93 -7.31 15.13
N PRO A 42 17.72 -7.77 16.38
CA PRO A 42 17.73 -9.20 16.69
C PRO A 42 16.68 -10.02 15.92
N LEU A 43 15.62 -9.38 15.39
CA LEU A 43 14.61 -10.04 14.57
C LEU A 43 15.02 -10.19 13.10
N LEU A 44 16.13 -9.55 12.65
CA LEU A 44 16.60 -9.69 11.28
C LEU A 44 16.84 -11.16 10.91
N GLY A 45 16.24 -11.55 9.79
CA GLY A 45 16.43 -12.87 9.20
C GLY A 45 17.73 -12.90 8.40
N ASP A 46 17.61 -13.32 7.15
CA ASP A 46 18.74 -13.48 6.25
C ASP A 46 19.34 -12.15 5.77
N ALA A 47 18.58 -11.07 5.84
CA ALA A 47 19.03 -9.74 5.45
C ALA A 47 20.25 -9.23 6.23
N LYS A 48 20.51 -9.73 7.44
CA LYS A 48 21.72 -9.38 8.21
C LYS A 48 23.03 -9.74 7.52
N ARG A 49 22.99 -10.64 6.52
CA ARG A 49 24.14 -10.99 5.68
C ARG A 49 24.44 -9.97 4.59
N ARG A 50 23.51 -9.04 4.32
CA ARG A 50 23.73 -7.96 3.36
C ARG A 50 24.70 -6.95 3.96
N SER A 51 25.59 -6.43 3.12
CA SER A 51 26.59 -5.45 3.51
C SER A 51 26.67 -4.34 2.48
N ARG A 52 27.09 -3.16 2.94
CA ARG A 52 27.25 -1.97 2.10
C ARG A 52 28.34 -2.21 1.06
N THR A 53 28.08 -1.84 -0.20
CA THR A 53 29.11 -1.94 -1.23
C THR A 53 30.21 -0.88 -1.04
N PRO A 54 31.51 -1.23 -1.05
CA PRO A 54 32.58 -0.24 -0.87
C PRO A 54 32.58 0.88 -1.91
N ILE A 55 32.17 0.59 -3.15
CA ILE A 55 32.10 1.60 -4.22
C ILE A 55 31.03 2.65 -3.93
N LYS A 56 29.83 2.26 -3.47
CA LYS A 56 28.78 3.23 -3.16
C LYS A 56 29.08 4.05 -1.90
N GLN A 57 30.00 3.60 -1.03
CA GLN A 57 30.52 4.47 0.04
C GLN A 57 31.27 5.69 -0.50
N LEU A 58 31.81 5.62 -1.72
CA LEU A 58 32.49 6.75 -2.35
C LEU A 58 31.52 7.76 -2.97
N TYR A 59 30.22 7.44 -3.12
CA TYR A 59 29.26 8.33 -3.77
C TYR A 59 29.08 9.65 -3.01
N GLN A 60 29.26 9.64 -1.69
CA GLN A 60 29.26 10.87 -0.88
C GLN A 60 30.32 11.88 -1.36
N TYR A 61 31.46 11.39 -1.87
CA TYR A 61 32.52 12.25 -2.40
C TYR A 61 32.22 12.72 -3.82
N PHE A 62 31.51 11.93 -4.63
CA PHE A 62 31.20 12.29 -6.03
C PHE A 62 30.36 13.55 -6.14
N PHE A 63 29.54 13.84 -5.12
CA PHE A 63 28.67 15.02 -5.10
C PHE A 63 29.27 16.20 -4.33
N MET A 64 30.53 16.10 -3.87
CA MET A 64 31.20 17.24 -3.24
C MET A 64 31.50 18.34 -4.26
N PRO A 65 31.19 19.62 -3.96
CA PRO A 65 31.49 20.73 -4.85
C PRO A 65 32.95 20.77 -5.28
N GLY A 66 33.20 20.88 -6.59
CA GLY A 66 34.56 20.93 -7.16
C GLY A 66 35.26 19.57 -7.32
N MET A 67 34.64 18.46 -6.93
CA MET A 67 35.19 17.12 -7.15
C MET A 67 35.25 16.78 -8.64
N LEU A 68 36.44 16.44 -9.13
CA LEU A 68 36.63 15.87 -10.46
C LEU A 68 36.67 14.35 -10.35
N SER A 69 35.60 13.67 -10.77
CA SER A 69 35.49 12.22 -10.68
C SER A 69 35.99 11.54 -11.96
N LEU A 70 36.96 10.62 -11.81
CA LEU A 70 37.44 9.71 -12.86
C LEU A 70 37.12 8.24 -12.56
N SER A 71 36.41 7.98 -11.46
CA SER A 71 36.27 6.65 -10.86
C SER A 71 34.95 5.96 -11.15
N ALA A 72 33.92 6.72 -11.49
CA ALA A 72 32.55 6.21 -11.59
C ALA A 72 32.22 5.81 -13.04
N GLY A 73 31.61 4.63 -13.23
CA GLY A 73 31.06 4.20 -14.51
C GLY A 73 29.76 4.93 -14.89
N LEU A 74 29.69 6.24 -14.66
CA LEU A 74 28.51 7.08 -14.89
C LEU A 74 28.62 7.71 -16.29
N PRO A 75 27.70 7.42 -17.23
CA PRO A 75 27.70 8.07 -18.53
C PRO A 75 27.47 9.58 -18.38
N HIS A 76 28.20 10.39 -19.14
CA HIS A 76 28.02 11.85 -19.09
C HIS A 76 26.62 12.23 -19.61
N PRO A 77 25.86 13.13 -18.95
CA PRO A 77 24.49 13.43 -19.37
C PRO A 77 24.33 13.90 -20.82
N SER A 78 25.35 14.50 -21.42
CA SER A 78 25.30 14.87 -22.86
C SER A 78 25.03 13.68 -23.78
N SER A 79 25.35 12.44 -23.38
CA SER A 79 25.08 11.23 -24.16
C SER A 79 23.65 10.69 -23.99
N PHE A 80 22.85 11.24 -23.07
CA PHE A 80 21.44 10.84 -22.93
C PHE A 80 20.62 11.33 -24.12
N ALA A 81 19.74 10.47 -24.63
CA ALA A 81 18.93 10.76 -25.82
C ALA A 81 17.71 11.66 -25.56
N PHE A 82 17.34 11.87 -24.29
CA PHE A 82 16.16 12.64 -23.89
C PHE A 82 16.54 14.03 -23.41
N ARG A 83 15.85 15.08 -23.90
CA ARG A 83 16.14 16.50 -23.60
C ARG A 83 15.03 17.23 -22.84
N SER A 84 13.89 16.60 -22.68
CA SER A 84 12.82 17.07 -21.80
C SER A 84 11.86 15.90 -21.58
N LEU A 85 11.00 16.05 -20.57
CA LEU A 85 9.92 15.13 -20.30
C LEU A 85 8.67 15.95 -19.98
N SER A 86 7.61 15.76 -20.76
CA SER A 86 6.37 16.51 -20.60
C SER A 86 5.19 15.57 -20.39
N ALA A 87 4.25 15.99 -19.55
CA ALA A 87 3.00 15.29 -19.32
C ALA A 87 1.85 16.31 -19.22
N THR A 88 0.66 15.90 -19.63
CA THR A 88 -0.57 16.66 -19.39
C THR A 88 -1.27 16.07 -18.18
N VAL A 89 -1.53 16.89 -17.17
CA VAL A 89 -2.11 16.48 -15.87
C VAL A 89 -3.30 17.37 -15.52
N PRO A 90 -4.28 16.90 -14.72
CA PRO A 90 -5.36 17.78 -14.29
C PRO A 90 -4.86 18.86 -13.32
N SER A 91 -5.41 20.07 -13.43
CA SER A 91 -5.28 21.12 -12.42
C SER A 91 -6.12 20.78 -11.19
N MET A 92 -5.58 21.05 -10.01
CA MET A 92 -6.31 20.88 -8.74
C MET A 92 -7.01 22.18 -8.28
N GLU A 93 -7.05 23.21 -9.14
CA GLU A 93 -7.74 24.48 -8.89
C GLU A 93 -9.22 24.46 -9.30
N ALA A 94 -9.76 23.31 -9.72
CA ALA A 94 -11.08 23.20 -10.31
C ALA A 94 -12.23 23.55 -9.33
N ALA A 95 -13.29 24.18 -9.85
CA ALA A 95 -14.47 24.55 -9.10
C ALA A 95 -15.39 23.35 -8.81
N ASN A 96 -15.91 23.30 -7.58
CA ASN A 96 -16.97 22.37 -7.20
C ASN A 96 -18.33 23.06 -7.40
N VAL A 97 -19.29 22.38 -8.03
CA VAL A 97 -20.67 22.86 -8.13
C VAL A 97 -21.52 22.00 -7.21
N ASN A 98 -22.07 22.60 -6.15
CA ASN A 98 -22.85 21.90 -5.11
C ASN A 98 -22.12 20.68 -4.52
N GLY A 99 -20.79 20.77 -4.35
CA GLY A 99 -19.97 19.68 -3.81
C GLY A 99 -19.66 18.55 -4.80
N VAL A 100 -20.10 18.64 -6.06
CA VAL A 100 -19.72 17.71 -7.13
C VAL A 100 -18.49 18.26 -7.87
N PRO A 101 -17.42 17.47 -8.06
CA PRO A 101 -16.24 17.91 -8.79
C PRO A 101 -16.55 18.15 -10.27
N SER A 102 -16.20 19.32 -10.78
CA SER A 102 -16.23 19.58 -12.23
C SER A 102 -15.00 18.95 -12.92
N PRO A 103 -15.04 18.71 -14.25
CA PRO A 103 -13.84 18.39 -15.00
C PRO A 103 -12.73 19.41 -14.74
N ALA A 104 -11.55 18.94 -14.37
CA ALA A 104 -10.42 19.82 -14.10
C ALA A 104 -9.81 20.27 -15.43
N PRO A 105 -9.42 21.55 -15.59
CA PRO A 105 -8.64 21.97 -16.75
C PRO A 105 -7.30 21.24 -16.76
N GLU A 106 -6.77 20.99 -17.95
CA GLU A 106 -5.48 20.32 -18.11
C GLU A 106 -4.31 21.32 -17.99
N LEU A 107 -3.22 20.87 -17.36
CA LEU A 107 -1.96 21.57 -17.21
C LEU A 107 -0.86 20.78 -17.91
N GLN A 108 -0.04 21.47 -18.72
CA GLN A 108 1.18 20.89 -19.26
C GLN A 108 2.32 21.08 -18.26
N VAL A 109 2.88 19.97 -17.79
CA VAL A 109 4.07 19.94 -16.94
C VAL A 109 5.26 19.57 -17.82
N THR A 110 6.37 20.30 -17.70
CA THR A 110 7.59 20.01 -18.46
C THR A 110 8.81 20.05 -17.56
N ILE A 111 9.53 18.94 -17.50
CA ILE A 111 10.79 18.78 -16.80
C ILE A 111 11.92 19.07 -17.80
N PRO A 112 12.71 20.14 -17.60
CA PRO A 112 13.81 20.49 -18.49
C PRO A 112 14.99 19.51 -18.35
N PHE A 113 15.86 19.47 -19.37
CA PHE A 113 17.07 18.63 -19.30
C PHE A 113 17.97 19.00 -18.12
N HIS A 114 18.25 20.29 -17.97
CA HIS A 114 19.14 20.84 -16.97
C HIS A 114 18.37 21.53 -15.85
N PRO A 115 18.92 21.59 -14.63
CA PRO A 115 18.32 22.34 -13.54
C PRO A 115 18.20 23.83 -13.90
N ALA A 116 17.20 24.50 -13.31
CA ALA A 116 17.06 25.94 -13.45
C ALA A 116 18.27 26.67 -12.83
N PRO A 117 18.74 27.79 -13.41
CA PRO A 117 19.83 28.58 -12.83
C PRO A 117 19.50 28.97 -11.38
N GLY A 118 20.41 28.65 -10.43
CA GLY A 118 20.23 28.99 -9.02
C GLY A 118 19.33 28.04 -8.22
N SER A 119 18.83 26.95 -8.80
CA SER A 119 18.23 25.87 -8.01
C SER A 119 19.27 25.30 -7.04
N GLY A 120 18.87 25.03 -5.80
CA GLY A 120 19.72 24.41 -4.76
C GLY A 120 20.33 23.06 -5.17
N PRO A 121 21.03 22.36 -4.25
CA PRO A 121 21.88 21.21 -4.58
C PRO A 121 21.21 20.20 -5.53
N LEU A 122 22.00 19.63 -6.45
CA LEU A 122 21.63 18.79 -7.61
C LEU A 122 20.51 17.75 -7.39
N GLN A 123 20.24 17.36 -6.16
CA GLN A 123 19.28 16.31 -5.80
C GLN A 123 17.87 16.82 -5.46
N ALA A 124 17.68 18.13 -5.22
CA ALA A 124 16.38 18.72 -4.85
C ALA A 124 15.54 19.19 -6.05
N SER A 125 16.17 19.56 -7.17
CA SER A 125 15.49 19.95 -8.41
C SER A 125 15.22 18.71 -9.28
N VAL A 126 14.00 18.59 -9.79
CA VAL A 126 13.66 17.60 -10.82
C VAL A 126 14.24 18.08 -12.15
N ALA A 127 15.53 17.81 -12.38
CA ALA A 127 16.17 17.97 -13.67
C ALA A 127 16.31 16.61 -14.34
N LEU A 128 15.92 16.50 -15.61
CA LEU A 128 15.91 15.21 -16.30
C LEU A 128 17.32 14.57 -16.35
N CYS A 129 18.39 15.37 -16.50
CA CYS A 129 19.76 14.86 -16.48
C CYS A 129 20.13 14.17 -15.17
N ASN A 130 19.53 14.57 -14.05
CA ASN A 130 19.80 13.99 -12.73
C ASN A 130 18.93 12.75 -12.51
N SER A 131 17.65 12.82 -12.89
CA SER A 131 16.72 11.69 -12.77
C SER A 131 17.10 10.50 -13.66
N LEU A 132 17.68 10.76 -14.84
CA LEU A 132 18.13 9.70 -15.77
C LEU A 132 19.53 9.15 -15.45
N GLN A 133 20.27 9.77 -14.55
CA GLN A 133 21.54 9.24 -14.06
C GLN A 133 21.29 8.15 -13.00
N TYR A 134 22.27 7.28 -12.78
CA TYR A 134 22.28 6.44 -11.58
C TYR A 134 22.13 7.31 -10.33
N GLY A 135 21.19 6.93 -9.47
CA GLY A 135 20.92 7.56 -8.18
C GLY A 135 21.26 6.65 -7.00
N THR A 136 20.85 7.06 -5.82
CA THR A 136 20.98 6.26 -4.60
C THR A 136 19.82 5.27 -4.47
N ALA A 137 19.99 4.23 -3.66
CA ALA A 137 18.97 3.20 -3.45
C ALA A 137 17.66 3.71 -2.85
N GLN A 138 17.69 4.90 -2.25
CA GLN A 138 16.55 5.53 -1.61
C GLN A 138 15.64 6.28 -2.60
N GLY A 139 16.11 6.58 -3.81
CA GLY A 139 15.38 7.34 -4.83
C GLY A 139 15.67 8.84 -4.83
N ILE A 140 14.92 9.60 -5.62
CA ILE A 140 15.10 11.06 -5.79
C ILE A 140 14.80 11.78 -4.46
N LEU A 141 15.69 12.69 -4.03
CA LEU A 141 15.53 13.38 -2.74
C LEU A 141 14.27 14.23 -2.66
N GLY A 142 13.89 14.92 -3.73
CA GLY A 142 12.64 15.68 -3.77
C GLY A 142 11.42 14.81 -3.47
N LEU A 143 11.37 13.59 -4.00
CA LEU A 143 10.31 12.64 -3.69
C LEU A 143 10.37 12.19 -2.23
N GLN A 144 11.55 11.84 -1.72
CA GLN A 144 11.68 11.45 -0.31
C GLN A 144 11.28 12.56 0.65
N ALA A 145 11.63 13.81 0.37
CA ALA A 145 11.25 14.95 1.19
C ALA A 145 9.72 15.09 1.23
N PHE A 146 9.06 15.06 0.07
CA PHE A 146 7.60 15.06 0.00
C PHE A 146 6.98 13.89 0.77
N LEU A 147 7.52 12.68 0.60
CA LEU A 147 7.02 11.48 1.27
C LEU A 147 7.16 11.57 2.80
N ARG A 148 8.27 12.11 3.32
CA ARG A 148 8.43 12.35 4.76
C ARG A 148 7.40 13.35 5.27
N GLU A 149 7.23 14.48 4.59
CA GLU A 149 6.23 15.48 4.98
C GLU A 149 4.81 14.89 4.95
N HIS A 150 4.49 14.13 3.90
CA HIS A 150 3.22 13.44 3.74
C HIS A 150 2.99 12.39 4.84
N VAL A 151 4.00 11.58 5.17
CA VAL A 151 3.91 10.60 6.27
C VAL A 151 3.72 11.28 7.62
N GLU A 152 4.46 12.37 7.88
CA GLU A 152 4.31 13.15 9.11
C GLU A 152 2.90 13.72 9.21
N GLU A 153 2.36 14.32 8.15
CA GLU A 153 1.01 14.91 8.13
C GLU A 153 -0.12 13.88 8.26
N ILE A 154 0.03 12.70 7.67
CA ILE A 154 -1.04 11.69 7.65
C ILE A 154 -0.95 10.76 8.86
N HIS A 155 0.24 10.23 9.13
CA HIS A 155 0.41 9.11 10.04
C HIS A 155 0.95 9.53 11.40
N HIS A 156 1.72 10.62 11.48
CA HIS A 156 2.36 11.11 12.71
C HIS A 156 3.01 9.98 13.55
N PRO A 157 4.02 9.25 13.03
CA PRO A 157 4.59 8.11 13.73
C PRO A 157 5.07 8.50 15.14
N PRO A 158 4.67 7.78 16.22
CA PRO A 158 4.91 8.22 17.59
C PRO A 158 6.32 7.86 18.13
N TYR A 159 7.33 7.83 17.25
CA TYR A 159 8.74 7.58 17.57
C TYR A 159 9.65 8.46 16.70
N ALA A 160 10.88 8.73 17.14
CA ALA A 160 11.72 9.79 16.55
C ALA A 160 12.48 9.37 15.27
N ASP A 161 12.84 8.11 15.17
CA ASP A 161 13.81 7.58 14.21
C ASP A 161 13.14 6.69 13.16
N TRP A 162 12.02 7.15 12.60
CA TRP A 162 11.44 6.61 11.37
C TRP A 162 12.01 7.31 10.13
N ASP A 163 11.90 6.66 8.97
CA ASP A 163 12.20 7.25 7.67
C ASP A 163 11.52 6.44 6.54
N VAL A 164 11.69 6.89 5.30
CA VAL A 164 11.11 6.29 4.10
C VAL A 164 12.17 5.80 3.12
N ILE A 165 11.84 4.75 2.36
CA ILE A 165 12.64 4.28 1.22
C ILE A 165 11.73 3.97 0.04
N THR A 166 12.08 4.45 -1.16
CA THR A 166 11.27 4.20 -2.36
C THR A 166 11.37 2.74 -2.85
N THR A 167 10.28 2.25 -3.44
CA THR A 167 10.12 0.88 -3.93
C THR A 167 9.48 0.84 -5.30
N VAL A 168 9.56 -0.30 -5.97
CA VAL A 168 8.94 -0.55 -7.30
C VAL A 168 7.47 -0.94 -7.15
N GLY A 169 6.77 -0.31 -6.19
CA GLY A 169 5.41 -0.59 -5.73
C GLY A 169 5.33 -1.62 -4.60
N SER A 170 4.13 -1.84 -4.05
CA SER A 170 3.93 -2.70 -2.86
C SER A 170 4.40 -4.15 -3.04
N THR A 171 4.37 -4.71 -4.25
CA THR A 171 4.87 -6.08 -4.50
C THR A 171 6.37 -6.19 -4.20
N ASP A 172 7.15 -5.20 -4.63
CA ASP A 172 8.57 -5.10 -4.34
C ASP A 172 8.81 -4.77 -2.85
N ALA A 173 7.97 -3.92 -2.27
CA ALA A 173 8.01 -3.59 -0.86
C ALA A 173 7.73 -4.81 0.06
N LEU A 174 6.82 -5.68 -0.37
CA LEU A 174 6.43 -6.87 0.37
C LEU A 174 7.54 -7.92 0.39
N ASP A 175 8.18 -8.19 -0.75
CA ASP A 175 9.33 -9.10 -0.80
C ASP A 175 10.49 -8.59 0.07
N LYS A 176 10.75 -7.28 0.06
CA LYS A 176 11.70 -6.66 0.97
C LYS A 176 11.33 -6.86 2.44
N ALA A 177 10.08 -6.59 2.81
CA ALA A 177 9.63 -6.72 4.20
C ALA A 177 9.71 -8.17 4.70
N VAL A 178 9.29 -9.12 3.86
CA VAL A 178 9.38 -10.56 4.17
C VAL A 178 10.84 -11.00 4.27
N SER A 179 11.70 -10.68 3.30
CA SER A 179 13.12 -11.08 3.31
C SER A 179 13.97 -10.35 4.35
N LEU A 180 13.52 -9.20 4.87
CA LEU A 180 14.20 -8.46 5.93
C LEU A 180 14.20 -9.24 7.26
N ILE A 181 13.05 -9.82 7.62
CA ILE A 181 12.82 -10.47 8.91
C ILE A 181 12.79 -12.00 8.79
N GLY A 182 12.25 -12.50 7.68
CA GLY A 182 12.02 -13.91 7.44
C GLY A 182 13.32 -14.70 7.20
N THR A 183 13.30 -15.94 7.67
CA THR A 183 14.27 -16.99 7.33
C THR A 183 13.49 -18.20 6.82
N ALA A 184 14.07 -19.01 5.94
CA ALA A 184 13.44 -20.24 5.48
C ALA A 184 13.01 -21.12 6.68
N GLY A 185 11.75 -21.59 6.66
CA GLY A 185 11.11 -22.31 7.76
C GLY A 185 10.35 -21.44 8.77
N ASP A 186 10.50 -20.11 8.74
CA ASP A 186 9.70 -19.19 9.56
C ASP A 186 8.23 -19.15 9.09
N TYR A 187 7.37 -18.54 9.90
CA TYR A 187 5.93 -18.41 9.66
C TYR A 187 5.53 -16.94 9.49
N LEU A 188 4.74 -16.67 8.46
CA LEU A 188 4.02 -15.42 8.23
C LEU A 188 2.56 -15.59 8.67
N LEU A 189 2.13 -14.83 9.68
CA LEU A 189 0.72 -14.75 10.04
C LEU A 189 0.00 -13.87 9.02
N VAL A 190 -1.17 -14.31 8.54
CA VAL A 190 -1.97 -13.60 7.53
C VAL A 190 -3.45 -13.65 7.89
N ASP A 191 -4.26 -12.76 7.29
CA ASP A 191 -5.71 -12.93 7.30
C ASP A 191 -6.12 -14.29 6.71
N GLU A 192 -7.24 -14.85 7.20
CA GLU A 192 -7.87 -16.07 6.67
C GLU A 192 -8.05 -16.03 5.15
N TRP A 193 -8.46 -14.88 4.63
CA TRP A 193 -8.53 -14.56 3.22
C TRP A 193 -7.57 -13.40 2.96
N THR A 194 -6.60 -13.55 2.08
CA THR A 194 -5.56 -12.54 1.90
C THR A 194 -5.12 -12.38 0.44
N TYR A 195 -4.27 -11.39 0.19
CA TYR A 195 -3.74 -11.14 -1.13
C TYR A 195 -2.84 -12.31 -1.59
N PRO A 196 -3.13 -12.98 -2.73
CA PRO A 196 -2.44 -14.22 -3.09
C PRO A 196 -0.94 -14.03 -3.27
N ALA A 197 -0.51 -12.87 -3.80
CA ALA A 197 0.91 -12.62 -3.98
C ALA A 197 1.67 -12.50 -2.65
N ALA A 198 1.01 -12.23 -1.52
CA ALA A 198 1.65 -12.27 -0.21
C ALA A 198 1.99 -13.72 0.20
N ILE A 199 1.09 -14.66 -0.08
CA ILE A 199 1.32 -16.09 0.12
C ILE A 199 2.44 -16.58 -0.79
N ASP A 200 2.40 -16.20 -2.07
CA ASP A 200 3.40 -16.62 -3.04
C ASP A 200 4.79 -16.03 -2.72
N THR A 201 4.84 -14.79 -2.22
CA THR A 201 6.08 -14.13 -1.76
C THR A 201 6.65 -14.83 -0.52
N ALA A 202 5.82 -15.13 0.48
CA ALA A 202 6.24 -15.87 1.66
C ALA A 202 6.79 -17.25 1.29
N THR A 203 6.04 -18.00 0.49
CA THR A 203 6.42 -19.35 0.03
C THR A 203 7.71 -19.34 -0.78
N SER A 204 7.89 -18.35 -1.67
CA SER A 204 9.13 -18.19 -2.46
C SER A 204 10.34 -17.83 -1.61
N ASN A 205 10.14 -17.15 -0.48
CA ASN A 205 11.17 -16.91 0.53
C ASN A 205 11.37 -18.10 1.50
N GLY A 206 10.66 -19.22 1.27
CA GLY A 206 10.75 -20.43 2.09
C GLY A 206 9.99 -20.36 3.42
N LEU A 207 9.07 -19.40 3.57
CA LEU A 207 8.23 -19.29 4.76
C LEU A 207 6.93 -20.10 4.58
N HIS A 208 6.38 -20.53 5.72
CA HIS A 208 5.01 -21.02 5.80
C HIS A 208 4.04 -19.85 6.08
N THR A 209 2.76 -20.04 5.79
CA THR A 209 1.71 -19.09 6.17
C THR A 209 0.75 -19.71 7.17
N THR A 210 0.34 -18.92 8.16
CA THR A 210 -0.69 -19.32 9.12
C THR A 210 -1.86 -18.34 9.02
N PRO A 211 -3.02 -18.78 8.48
CA PRO A 211 -4.22 -17.95 8.44
C PRO A 211 -4.76 -17.73 9.84
N ILE A 212 -5.17 -16.49 10.11
CA ILE A 212 -5.87 -16.10 11.33
C ILE A 212 -7.32 -15.78 10.99
N PRO A 213 -8.31 -16.38 11.68
CA PRO A 213 -9.72 -16.11 11.46
C PRO A 213 -10.06 -14.62 11.42
N MET A 214 -10.99 -14.27 10.52
CA MET A 214 -11.45 -12.89 10.32
C MET A 214 -12.98 -12.82 10.23
N ASP A 215 -13.53 -11.63 10.42
CA ASP A 215 -14.93 -11.34 10.14
C ASP A 215 -15.08 -10.10 9.23
N GLN A 216 -16.27 -9.50 9.17
CA GLN A 216 -16.56 -8.32 8.35
C GLN A 216 -15.71 -7.09 8.68
N ASP A 217 -15.09 -7.04 9.87
CA ASP A 217 -14.20 -5.98 10.30
C ASP A 217 -12.71 -6.37 10.14
N GLY A 218 -12.41 -7.54 9.58
CA GLY A 218 -11.04 -8.05 9.37
C GLY A 218 -10.59 -9.04 10.43
N MET A 219 -9.28 -9.25 10.57
CA MET A 219 -8.69 -10.18 11.55
C MET A 219 -9.28 -10.02 12.96
N ILE A 220 -9.58 -11.16 13.61
CA ILE A 220 -10.11 -11.21 14.97
C ILE A 220 -8.94 -11.26 15.97
N PRO A 221 -8.74 -10.24 16.83
CA PRO A 221 -7.60 -10.19 17.76
C PRO A 221 -7.55 -11.40 18.71
N GLU A 222 -8.70 -11.87 19.19
CA GLU A 222 -8.80 -13.03 20.07
C GLU A 222 -8.30 -14.31 19.37
N ALA A 223 -8.57 -14.45 18.08
CA ALA A 223 -8.09 -15.58 17.29
C ALA A 223 -6.56 -15.50 17.04
N LEU A 224 -6.03 -14.29 16.85
CA LEU A 224 -4.59 -14.03 16.80
C LEU A 224 -3.92 -14.43 18.13
N GLU A 225 -4.47 -14.00 19.26
CA GLU A 225 -3.96 -14.33 20.59
C GLU A 225 -4.04 -15.84 20.88
N GLN A 226 -5.15 -16.48 20.55
CA GLN A 226 -5.33 -17.93 20.67
C GLN A 226 -4.26 -18.68 19.87
N THR A 227 -4.01 -18.27 18.63
CA THR A 227 -3.00 -18.88 17.75
C THR A 227 -1.58 -18.72 18.32
N LEU A 228 -1.24 -17.53 18.82
CA LEU A 228 0.08 -17.24 19.38
C LEU A 228 0.31 -17.91 20.73
N SER A 229 -0.68 -17.96 21.61
CA SER A 229 -0.58 -18.56 22.94
C SER A 229 -0.49 -20.10 22.88
N THR A 230 -1.16 -20.72 21.93
CA THR A 230 -1.15 -22.17 21.71
C THR A 230 -0.14 -22.64 20.66
N TRP A 231 0.79 -21.75 20.26
CA TRP A 231 1.76 -22.05 19.22
C TRP A 231 2.58 -23.31 19.53
N PRO A 232 2.70 -24.27 18.59
CA PRO A 232 3.43 -25.52 18.82
C PRO A 232 4.88 -25.28 19.22
N ALA A 233 5.34 -25.97 20.27
CA ALA A 233 6.69 -25.81 20.82
C ALA A 233 7.80 -26.35 19.90
N ASP A 234 7.45 -27.21 18.94
CA ASP A 234 8.35 -27.80 17.94
C ASP A 234 8.52 -26.93 16.69
N ARG A 235 7.83 -25.78 16.62
CA ARG A 235 7.90 -24.84 15.49
C ARG A 235 8.57 -23.53 15.89
N PRO A 236 9.31 -22.86 14.99
CA PRO A 236 9.76 -21.50 15.23
C PRO A 236 8.57 -20.59 15.51
N ARG A 237 8.70 -19.71 16.49
CA ARG A 237 7.69 -18.70 16.82
C ARG A 237 7.55 -17.72 15.65
N PRO A 238 6.33 -17.32 15.25
CA PRO A 238 6.14 -16.31 14.22
C PRO A 238 6.78 -14.99 14.64
N LYS A 239 7.34 -14.27 13.66
CA LYS A 239 7.90 -12.92 13.85
C LYS A 239 7.25 -11.90 12.93
N LEU A 240 6.45 -12.35 11.97
CA LEU A 240 5.86 -11.52 10.93
C LEU A 240 4.33 -11.67 10.95
N LEU A 241 3.64 -10.53 10.90
CA LEU A 241 2.21 -10.43 10.68
C LEU A 241 1.97 -9.56 9.45
N TYR A 242 1.38 -10.11 8.41
CA TYR A 242 0.96 -9.36 7.22
C TYR A 242 -0.53 -9.07 7.26
N LEU A 243 -0.88 -7.81 7.02
CA LEU A 243 -2.25 -7.31 7.02
C LEU A 243 -2.47 -6.35 5.85
N VAL A 244 -3.71 -6.32 5.35
CA VAL A 244 -4.24 -5.22 4.53
C VAL A 244 -5.33 -4.52 5.35
N PRO A 245 -5.00 -3.51 6.19
CA PRO A 245 -5.93 -3.03 7.22
C PRO A 245 -7.12 -2.24 6.72
N THR A 246 -7.03 -1.70 5.49
CA THR A 246 -8.03 -0.80 4.91
C THR A 246 -8.44 -1.33 3.54
N GLY A 247 -9.73 -1.58 3.33
CA GLY A 247 -10.24 -2.13 2.07
C GLY A 247 -9.58 -3.47 1.70
N GLN A 248 -9.54 -4.37 2.68
CA GLN A 248 -8.82 -5.65 2.69
C GLN A 248 -9.02 -6.41 1.36
N ASN A 249 -7.95 -6.99 0.82
CA ASN A 249 -8.03 -7.83 -0.38
C ASN A 249 -8.03 -9.31 0.04
N PRO A 250 -9.13 -10.06 -0.15
CA PRO A 250 -10.26 -9.75 -1.05
C PRO A 250 -11.52 -9.18 -0.39
N THR A 251 -11.62 -9.15 0.94
CA THR A 251 -12.93 -9.09 1.62
C THR A 251 -13.60 -7.71 1.58
N GLY A 252 -12.83 -6.65 1.33
CA GLY A 252 -13.25 -5.25 1.47
C GLY A 252 -13.37 -4.78 2.92
N ALA A 253 -13.07 -5.65 3.90
CA ALA A 253 -13.11 -5.31 5.32
C ALA A 253 -12.12 -4.17 5.66
N THR A 254 -12.42 -3.42 6.72
CA THR A 254 -11.51 -2.39 7.23
C THR A 254 -11.44 -2.50 8.73
N LEU A 255 -10.23 -2.70 9.26
CA LEU A 255 -10.01 -2.82 10.70
C LEU A 255 -10.37 -1.50 11.40
N PRO A 256 -11.34 -1.50 12.34
CA PRO A 256 -11.61 -0.33 13.16
C PRO A 256 -10.44 -0.06 14.11
N LEU A 257 -10.33 1.17 14.59
CA LEU A 257 -9.23 1.60 15.45
C LEU A 257 -9.07 0.74 16.72
N SER A 258 -10.18 0.26 17.29
CA SER A 258 -10.15 -0.65 18.44
C SER A 258 -9.41 -1.96 18.14
N ARG A 259 -9.66 -2.57 16.98
CA ARG A 259 -8.96 -3.79 16.55
C ARG A 259 -7.51 -3.53 16.19
N ARG A 260 -7.21 -2.41 15.51
CA ARG A 260 -5.81 -2.01 15.24
C ARG A 260 -5.01 -1.90 16.55
N ARG A 261 -5.58 -1.30 17.59
CA ARG A 261 -4.95 -1.22 18.93
C ARG A 261 -4.77 -2.60 19.58
N ALA A 262 -5.77 -3.47 19.52
CA ALA A 262 -5.69 -4.81 20.09
C ALA A 262 -4.62 -5.66 19.39
N ILE A 263 -4.60 -5.65 18.06
CA ILE A 263 -3.59 -6.36 17.24
C ILE A 263 -2.20 -5.79 17.51
N TYR A 264 -2.04 -4.47 17.60
CA TYR A 264 -0.76 -3.85 17.92
C TYR A 264 -0.27 -4.29 19.31
N ALA A 265 -1.13 -4.31 20.33
CA ALA A 265 -0.78 -4.79 21.67
C ALA A 265 -0.36 -6.27 21.69
N LEU A 266 -0.97 -7.10 20.84
CA LEU A 266 -0.54 -8.50 20.64
C LEU A 266 0.81 -8.56 19.93
N ALA A 267 1.04 -7.74 18.91
CA ALA A 267 2.35 -7.64 18.27
C ALA A 267 3.44 -7.24 19.28
N GLN A 268 3.14 -6.34 20.23
CA GLN A 268 4.05 -6.02 21.33
C GLN A 268 4.31 -7.23 22.23
N SER A 269 3.25 -7.88 22.72
CA SER A 269 3.32 -9.00 23.66
C SER A 269 4.06 -10.22 23.11
N TYR A 270 3.90 -10.49 21.82
CA TYR A 270 4.50 -11.65 21.12
C TYR A 270 5.70 -11.29 20.25
N ASN A 271 6.16 -10.04 20.33
CA ASN A 271 7.32 -9.51 19.60
C ASN A 271 7.25 -9.70 18.07
N LEU A 272 6.12 -9.37 17.46
CA LEU A 272 5.89 -9.44 16.02
C LEU A 272 6.27 -8.11 15.33
N ILE A 273 6.79 -8.22 14.11
CA ILE A 273 6.84 -7.14 13.13
C ILE A 273 5.53 -7.16 12.33
N ILE A 274 4.90 -5.99 12.18
CA ILE A 274 3.68 -5.81 11.38
C ILE A 274 4.09 -5.32 9.99
N ILE A 275 3.76 -6.09 8.96
CA ILE A 275 3.79 -5.66 7.56
C ILE A 275 2.39 -5.12 7.24
N GLU A 276 2.27 -3.79 7.23
CA GLU A 276 1.03 -3.07 6.88
C GLU A 276 1.05 -2.76 5.38
N ASP A 277 0.39 -3.58 4.56
CA ASP A 277 0.27 -3.34 3.11
C ASP A 277 -1.02 -2.59 2.82
N ASP A 278 -0.93 -1.28 2.60
CA ASP A 278 -2.10 -0.40 2.60
C ASP A 278 -2.26 0.40 1.28
N PRO A 279 -2.31 -0.27 0.12
CA PRO A 279 -2.42 0.41 -1.18
C PRO A 279 -3.78 1.11 -1.36
N TYR A 280 -4.75 0.82 -0.49
CA TYR A 280 -6.11 1.37 -0.54
C TYR A 280 -6.39 2.39 0.57
N TYR A 281 -5.39 2.77 1.37
CA TYR A 281 -5.57 3.62 2.55
C TYR A 281 -6.39 4.89 2.27
N TYR A 282 -6.12 5.57 1.15
CA TYR A 282 -6.80 6.81 0.79
C TYR A 282 -8.18 6.60 0.18
N LEU A 283 -8.57 5.37 -0.15
CA LEU A 283 -9.89 5.01 -0.69
C LEU A 283 -10.88 4.70 0.44
N GLN A 284 -10.93 5.53 1.49
CA GLN A 284 -11.92 5.45 2.56
C GLN A 284 -13.10 6.36 2.23
N PHE A 285 -14.32 5.86 2.44
CA PHE A 285 -15.52 6.51 1.93
C PHE A 285 -16.45 6.98 3.04
N ALA A 286 -17.33 7.92 2.70
CA ALA A 286 -18.52 8.15 3.49
C ALA A 286 -19.38 6.86 3.61
N PRO A 287 -20.16 6.68 4.70
CA PRO A 287 -21.06 5.54 4.84
C PRO A 287 -22.01 5.40 3.64
N TYR A 288 -22.32 4.16 3.26
CA TYR A 288 -23.29 3.90 2.19
C TYR A 288 -24.71 4.29 2.61
N GLN A 289 -25.44 4.89 1.69
CA GLN A 289 -26.88 5.14 1.78
C GLN A 289 -27.54 4.59 0.51
N PRO A 290 -28.65 3.83 0.65
CA PRO A 290 -29.44 3.39 -0.49
C PRO A 290 -29.83 4.56 -1.39
N ALA A 291 -29.90 4.35 -2.71
CA ALA A 291 -30.19 5.42 -3.67
C ALA A 291 -31.41 6.29 -3.32
N ALA A 292 -32.47 5.71 -2.76
CA ALA A 292 -33.69 6.43 -2.38
C ALA A 292 -33.53 7.37 -1.18
N GLU A 293 -32.51 7.16 -0.34
CA GLU A 293 -32.28 7.89 0.92
C GLU A 293 -30.99 8.71 0.89
N ARG A 294 -30.28 8.73 -0.25
CA ARG A 294 -28.93 9.27 -0.36
C ARG A 294 -28.93 10.78 -0.22
N THR A 295 -28.23 11.25 0.81
CA THR A 295 -28.05 12.68 1.15
C THR A 295 -26.58 13.09 1.15
N ASN A 296 -25.66 12.12 1.19
CA ASN A 296 -24.22 12.32 1.24
C ASN A 296 -23.54 12.14 -0.13
N ASP A 297 -24.23 12.53 -1.20
CA ASP A 297 -23.72 12.51 -2.57
C ASP A 297 -22.92 13.79 -2.91
N SER A 298 -21.84 14.00 -2.17
CA SER A 298 -20.94 15.13 -2.41
C SER A 298 -19.50 14.77 -2.04
N MET A 299 -18.56 15.48 -2.65
CA MET A 299 -17.15 15.41 -2.27
C MET A 299 -16.95 15.89 -0.83
N ASP A 300 -17.74 16.86 -0.35
CA ASP A 300 -17.63 17.36 1.02
C ASP A 300 -18.00 16.34 2.09
N ALA A 301 -18.85 15.36 1.75
CA ALA A 301 -19.15 14.24 2.63
C ALA A 301 -18.01 13.23 2.74
N GLN A 302 -17.01 13.27 1.84
CA GLN A 302 -15.89 12.33 1.87
C GLN A 302 -14.90 12.66 2.99
N PRO A 303 -14.24 11.64 3.58
CA PRO A 303 -13.38 11.83 4.74
C PRO A 303 -12.24 12.84 4.52
N GLY A 304 -11.74 12.98 3.29
CA GLY A 304 -10.49 13.68 3.02
C GLY A 304 -9.34 13.02 3.76
N LEU A 305 -8.25 13.76 3.98
CA LEU A 305 -7.10 13.28 4.75
C LEU A 305 -7.36 13.26 6.27
N SER A 306 -8.11 14.25 6.78
CA SER A 306 -8.37 14.38 8.21
C SER A 306 -9.37 13.37 8.78
N GLY A 307 -10.19 12.76 7.93
CA GLY A 307 -11.19 11.76 8.33
C GLY A 307 -10.73 10.30 8.18
N LEU A 308 -9.47 10.05 7.79
CA LEU A 308 -8.96 8.69 7.62
C LEU A 308 -8.77 8.00 8.97
N LEU A 309 -9.04 6.68 9.00
CA LEU A 309 -8.72 5.87 10.16
C LEU A 309 -7.20 5.86 10.42
N PRO A 310 -6.74 5.98 11.68
CA PRO A 310 -5.33 5.88 12.01
C PRO A 310 -4.72 4.54 11.57
N SER A 311 -3.56 4.60 10.90
CA SER A 311 -2.77 3.42 10.46
C SER A 311 -2.13 2.67 11.63
N PHE A 312 -1.59 1.47 11.41
CA PHE A 312 -0.72 0.84 12.40
C PHE A 312 0.54 1.66 12.66
N LEU A 313 1.10 2.29 11.63
CA LEU A 313 2.21 3.23 11.78
C LEU A 313 1.90 4.38 12.76
N SER A 314 0.65 4.87 12.79
CA SER A 314 0.19 5.90 13.74
C SER A 314 0.12 5.40 15.19
N LEU A 315 0.11 4.08 15.40
CA LEU A 315 0.11 3.43 16.70
C LEU A 315 1.51 2.94 17.12
N ASP A 316 2.50 3.05 16.23
CA ASP A 316 3.78 2.36 16.32
C ASP A 316 4.76 3.03 17.30
N THR A 317 4.55 2.85 18.60
CA THR A 317 5.47 3.34 19.63
C THR A 317 6.82 2.64 19.66
N ASP A 318 6.93 1.47 19.02
CA ASP A 318 8.08 0.58 19.15
C ASP A 318 8.97 0.58 17.90
N GLY A 319 8.49 1.15 16.78
CA GLY A 319 9.15 1.07 15.47
C GLY A 319 9.04 -0.31 14.81
N ARG A 320 8.01 -1.10 15.16
CA ARG A 320 7.79 -2.48 14.70
C ARG A 320 6.91 -2.60 13.45
N VAL A 321 6.49 -1.48 12.87
CA VAL A 321 5.67 -1.45 11.66
C VAL A 321 6.55 -1.21 10.42
N LEU A 322 6.38 -2.07 9.42
CA LEU A 322 6.84 -1.90 8.04
C LEU A 322 5.60 -1.54 7.21
N ARG A 323 5.33 -0.25 7.03
CA ARG A 323 4.20 0.21 6.23
C ARG A 323 4.59 0.27 4.75
N LEU A 324 3.80 -0.38 3.90
CA LEU A 324 3.98 -0.43 2.46
C LEU A 324 2.92 0.44 1.79
N ASP A 325 3.36 1.47 1.08
CA ASP A 325 2.50 2.36 0.32
C ASP A 325 2.85 2.29 -1.18
N SER A 326 1.88 2.60 -2.04
CA SER A 326 2.08 2.60 -3.48
C SER A 326 1.26 3.64 -4.22
N PHE A 327 1.87 4.25 -5.23
CA PHE A 327 1.15 5.08 -6.20
C PHE A 327 0.26 4.28 -7.17
N SER A 328 0.24 2.94 -7.07
CA SER A 328 -0.45 2.07 -8.03
C SER A 328 -1.97 2.25 -8.06
N LYS A 329 -2.60 2.48 -6.92
CA LYS A 329 -4.06 2.60 -6.79
C LYS A 329 -4.54 4.04 -6.64
N ILE A 330 -3.58 4.97 -6.68
CA ILE A 330 -3.80 6.39 -6.48
C ILE A 330 -3.48 7.16 -7.75
N LEU A 331 -2.29 6.99 -8.33
CA LEU A 331 -1.89 7.63 -9.58
C LEU A 331 -2.02 6.68 -10.78
N ALA A 332 -1.17 5.66 -10.84
CA ALA A 332 -1.14 4.70 -11.94
C ALA A 332 -0.35 3.43 -11.58
N PRO A 333 -0.87 2.22 -11.82
CA PRO A 333 -0.13 0.97 -11.61
C PRO A 333 1.15 0.89 -12.44
N GLY A 334 1.15 1.44 -13.65
CA GLY A 334 2.30 1.43 -14.56
C GLY A 334 3.47 2.32 -14.12
N SER A 335 3.27 3.20 -13.12
CA SER A 335 4.35 4.03 -12.57
C SER A 335 5.47 3.20 -11.94
N ARG A 336 5.12 2.01 -11.42
CA ARG A 336 6.01 1.12 -10.68
C ARG A 336 6.77 1.87 -9.58
N CYS A 337 6.04 2.66 -8.78
CA CYS A 337 6.60 3.48 -7.71
C CYS A 337 5.76 3.35 -6.44
N GLY A 338 6.44 3.24 -5.31
CA GLY A 338 5.87 3.20 -3.96
C GLY A 338 6.95 3.53 -2.92
N TRP A 339 6.66 3.28 -1.64
CA TRP A 339 7.63 3.44 -0.58
C TRP A 339 7.34 2.51 0.60
N ILE A 340 8.35 2.29 1.43
CA ILE A 340 8.23 1.71 2.77
C ILE A 340 8.47 2.82 3.78
N THR A 341 7.65 2.89 4.83
CA THR A 341 7.93 3.68 6.03
C THR A 341 8.25 2.74 7.19
N THR A 342 9.39 2.96 7.86
CA THR A 342 9.84 2.10 8.97
C THR A 342 10.93 2.76 9.83
N SER A 343 11.37 2.08 10.89
CA SER A 343 12.49 2.50 11.72
C SER A 343 13.80 2.55 10.92
N LYS A 344 14.59 3.61 11.15
CA LYS A 344 15.89 3.85 10.51
C LYS A 344 16.88 2.69 10.70
N GLN A 345 16.72 1.88 11.74
CA GLN A 345 17.55 0.69 11.95
C GLN A 345 17.45 -0.33 10.79
N PHE A 346 16.30 -0.38 10.11
CA PHE A 346 16.07 -1.29 8.98
C PHE A 346 16.49 -0.72 7.63
N LEU A 347 16.58 0.62 7.50
CA LEU A 347 16.90 1.27 6.23
C LEU A 347 18.20 0.77 5.57
N PRO A 348 19.33 0.61 6.27
CA PRO A 348 20.55 0.13 5.64
C PRO A 348 20.37 -1.22 4.94
N TYR A 349 19.60 -2.14 5.52
CA TYR A 349 19.37 -3.47 4.94
C TYR A 349 18.43 -3.41 3.73
N LEU A 350 17.44 -2.53 3.75
CA LEU A 350 16.55 -2.27 2.61
C LEU A 350 17.31 -1.59 1.47
N GLU A 351 18.22 -0.66 1.78
CA GLU A 351 19.14 -0.06 0.82
C GLU A 351 20.02 -1.14 0.19
N TYR A 352 20.70 -1.98 0.97
CA TYR A 352 21.56 -3.04 0.42
C TYR A 352 20.78 -4.05 -0.42
N HIS A 353 19.52 -4.33 -0.05
CA HIS A 353 18.63 -5.12 -0.89
C HIS A 353 18.46 -4.42 -2.24
N ASN A 354 18.02 -3.15 -2.25
CA ASN A 354 17.86 -2.36 -3.47
C ASN A 354 19.13 -2.33 -4.32
N GLU A 355 20.29 -2.07 -3.71
CA GLU A 355 21.57 -1.96 -4.42
C GLU A 355 21.96 -3.21 -5.21
N THR A 356 21.42 -4.38 -4.86
CA THR A 356 21.74 -5.68 -5.47
C THR A 356 20.57 -6.30 -6.23
N THR A 357 19.40 -5.66 -6.24
CA THR A 357 18.22 -6.13 -6.98
C THR A 357 17.70 -5.04 -7.93
N ILE A 358 16.82 -4.15 -7.45
CA ILE A 358 16.06 -3.22 -8.28
C ILE A 358 16.71 -1.84 -8.43
N GLN A 359 17.76 -1.57 -7.66
CA GLN A 359 18.40 -0.26 -7.45
C GLN A 359 17.46 0.81 -6.91
N GLN A 360 16.61 1.38 -7.75
CA GLN A 360 15.60 2.37 -7.40
C GLN A 360 14.48 2.31 -8.45
N PRO A 361 13.29 2.89 -8.18
CA PRO A 361 12.27 3.04 -9.21
C PRO A 361 12.79 3.82 -10.42
N SER A 362 12.15 3.62 -11.58
CA SER A 362 12.55 4.28 -12.83
C SER A 362 12.72 5.79 -12.66
N GLY A 363 13.85 6.33 -13.14
CA GLY A 363 14.13 7.76 -13.13
C GLY A 363 13.05 8.61 -13.81
N PHE A 364 12.46 8.11 -14.90
CA PHE A 364 11.32 8.76 -15.57
C PHE A 364 10.09 8.83 -14.67
N SER A 365 9.73 7.71 -14.03
CA SER A 365 8.58 7.64 -13.14
C SER A 365 8.76 8.57 -11.94
N GLN A 366 9.92 8.49 -11.28
CA GLN A 366 10.21 9.35 -10.13
C GLN A 366 10.24 10.83 -10.54
N ALA A 367 10.79 11.19 -11.70
CA ALA A 367 10.84 12.57 -12.15
C ALA A 367 9.43 13.17 -12.29
N ILE A 368 8.53 12.52 -13.04
CA ILE A 368 7.16 13.01 -13.23
C ILE A 368 6.41 13.08 -11.90
N ILE A 369 6.50 12.03 -11.07
CA ILE A 369 5.81 12.00 -9.78
C ILE A 369 6.35 13.10 -8.86
N THR A 370 7.66 13.31 -8.80
CA THR A 370 8.26 14.36 -7.98
C THR A 370 7.79 15.73 -8.46
N GLU A 371 7.86 16.03 -9.75
CA GLU A 371 7.42 17.31 -10.30
C GLU A 371 5.94 17.59 -10.01
N LEU A 372 5.11 16.55 -10.14
CA LEU A 372 3.70 16.63 -9.82
C LEU A 372 3.48 16.97 -8.34
N LEU A 373 4.16 16.27 -7.44
CA LEU A 373 3.93 16.38 -6.00
C LEU A 373 4.62 17.59 -5.36
N THR A 374 5.78 18.03 -5.84
CA THR A 374 6.56 19.10 -5.20
C THR A 374 6.34 20.47 -5.83
N ASN A 375 6.08 20.53 -7.14
CA ASN A 375 6.05 21.80 -7.88
C ASN A 375 4.66 22.12 -8.43
N THR A 376 3.95 21.12 -8.96
CA THR A 376 2.67 21.32 -9.64
C THR A 376 1.49 21.33 -8.66
N TRP A 377 1.19 20.20 -8.02
CA TRP A 377 0.06 20.05 -7.10
C TRP A 377 0.39 20.49 -5.68
N LYS A 378 1.62 20.19 -5.21
CA LYS A 378 2.00 20.37 -3.79
C LYS A 378 1.07 19.58 -2.87
N HIS A 379 1.25 19.70 -1.56
CA HIS A 379 0.39 19.03 -0.57
C HIS A 379 -1.09 19.41 -0.72
N ALA A 380 -1.40 20.69 -0.98
CA ALA A 380 -2.79 21.14 -1.14
C ALA A 380 -3.49 20.50 -2.35
N GLY A 381 -2.84 20.49 -3.52
CA GLY A 381 -3.39 19.85 -4.71
C GLY A 381 -3.44 18.33 -4.57
N TRP A 382 -2.44 17.72 -3.92
CA TRP A 382 -2.44 16.30 -3.61
C TRP A 382 -3.62 15.88 -2.71
N SER A 383 -3.88 16.63 -1.64
CA SER A 383 -5.03 16.45 -0.75
C SER A 383 -6.35 16.55 -1.51
N MET A 384 -6.49 17.55 -2.38
CA MET A 384 -7.67 17.71 -3.23
C MET A 384 -7.84 16.53 -4.21
N TYR A 385 -6.75 16.09 -4.84
CA TYR A 385 -6.74 14.94 -5.74
C TYR A 385 -7.21 13.67 -5.03
N LEU A 386 -6.69 13.39 -3.84
CA LEU A 386 -7.11 12.24 -3.03
C LEU A 386 -8.58 12.32 -2.61
N LYS A 387 -9.06 13.50 -2.21
CA LYS A 387 -10.47 13.69 -1.85
C LYS A 387 -11.41 13.49 -3.05
N ARG A 388 -10.98 13.92 -4.24
CA ARG A 388 -11.70 13.62 -5.49
C ARG A 388 -11.68 12.13 -5.81
N LEU A 389 -10.54 11.46 -5.64
CA LEU A 389 -10.42 10.02 -5.85
C LEU A 389 -11.36 9.23 -4.90
N GLN A 390 -11.47 9.66 -3.64
CA GLN A 390 -12.45 9.13 -2.68
C GLN A 390 -13.88 9.28 -3.20
N TYR A 391 -14.25 10.46 -3.69
CA TYR A 391 -15.57 10.71 -4.24
C TYR A 391 -15.87 9.82 -5.45
N ASP A 392 -14.93 9.70 -6.39
CA ASP A 392 -15.10 8.89 -7.60
C ASP A 392 -15.30 7.41 -7.26
N TYR A 393 -14.50 6.86 -6.33
CA TYR A 393 -14.68 5.48 -5.87
C TYR A 393 -15.90 5.29 -4.97
N TYR A 394 -16.30 6.31 -4.20
CA TYR A 394 -17.55 6.31 -3.43
C TYR A 394 -18.76 6.18 -4.36
N GLN A 395 -18.80 6.93 -5.47
CA GLN A 395 -19.85 6.80 -6.50
C GLN A 395 -19.90 5.40 -7.08
N ARG A 396 -18.73 4.86 -7.45
CA ARG A 396 -18.62 3.50 -8.01
C ARG A 396 -19.10 2.45 -7.02
N ARG A 397 -18.67 2.53 -5.76
CA ARG A 397 -19.09 1.64 -4.67
C ARG A 397 -20.61 1.71 -4.51
N ASN A 398 -21.18 2.90 -4.38
CA ASN A 398 -22.62 3.06 -4.17
C ASN A 398 -23.43 2.49 -5.34
N LEU A 399 -23.09 2.85 -6.58
CA LEU A 399 -23.79 2.33 -7.74
C LEU A 399 -23.68 0.80 -7.86
N PHE A 400 -22.49 0.25 -7.63
CA PHE A 400 -22.29 -1.19 -7.66
C PHE A 400 -23.16 -1.90 -6.61
N ILE A 401 -23.22 -1.37 -5.38
CA ILE A 401 -24.05 -1.92 -4.31
C ILE A 401 -25.55 -1.76 -4.60
N ASP A 402 -25.99 -0.62 -5.16
CA ASP A 402 -27.37 -0.42 -5.59
C ASP A 402 -27.79 -1.48 -6.64
N GLN A 403 -26.93 -1.73 -7.63
CA GLN A 403 -27.18 -2.76 -8.66
C GLN A 403 -27.10 -4.18 -8.07
N LEU A 404 -26.19 -4.42 -7.12
CA LEU A 404 -26.04 -5.72 -6.48
C LEU A 404 -27.28 -6.05 -5.65
N ALA A 405 -27.77 -5.09 -4.85
CA ALA A 405 -29.02 -5.21 -4.12
C ALA A 405 -30.22 -5.42 -5.06
N LYS A 406 -30.25 -4.79 -6.23
CA LYS A 406 -31.32 -4.96 -7.22
C LYS A 406 -31.33 -6.35 -7.86
N HIS A 407 -30.17 -6.86 -8.25
CA HIS A 407 -30.06 -8.05 -9.11
C HIS A 407 -29.74 -9.34 -8.37
N LEU A 408 -29.05 -9.28 -7.21
CA LEU A 408 -28.63 -10.46 -6.45
C LEU A 408 -29.34 -10.60 -5.10
N ASN A 409 -30.44 -9.88 -4.88
CA ASN A 409 -31.26 -10.02 -3.67
C ASN A 409 -31.70 -11.47 -3.46
N GLY A 410 -31.46 -12.00 -2.26
CA GLY A 410 -31.79 -13.39 -1.92
C GLY A 410 -30.79 -14.44 -2.44
N LEU A 411 -29.87 -14.08 -3.34
CA LEU A 411 -28.86 -14.99 -3.90
C LEU A 411 -27.54 -14.96 -3.15
N VAL A 412 -27.19 -13.79 -2.58
CA VAL A 412 -25.89 -13.57 -1.94
C VAL A 412 -26.02 -12.76 -0.65
N ASP A 413 -25.05 -12.96 0.25
CA ASP A 413 -24.77 -12.10 1.38
C ASP A 413 -23.49 -11.30 1.14
N TYR A 414 -23.43 -10.06 1.61
CA TYR A 414 -22.25 -9.21 1.48
C TYR A 414 -22.26 -8.12 2.54
N ALA A 415 -21.06 -7.65 2.91
CA ALA A 415 -20.89 -6.43 3.68
C ALA A 415 -20.60 -5.28 2.70
N VAL A 416 -21.16 -4.10 2.97
CA VAL A 416 -20.86 -2.92 2.15
C VAL A 416 -19.45 -2.42 2.50
N PRO A 417 -18.50 -2.43 1.54
CA PRO A 417 -17.12 -2.06 1.84
C PRO A 417 -17.04 -0.57 2.20
N PRO A 418 -16.46 -0.22 3.37
CA PRO A 418 -16.25 1.18 3.76
C PRO A 418 -15.04 1.80 3.05
N ALA A 419 -14.18 0.98 2.45
CA ALA A 419 -12.98 1.43 1.75
C ALA A 419 -12.56 0.46 0.63
N GLY A 420 -11.62 0.91 -0.18
CA GLY A 420 -10.97 0.09 -1.22
C GLY A 420 -11.82 -0.05 -2.48
N MET A 421 -11.72 -1.20 -3.13
CA MET A 421 -12.27 -1.37 -4.48
C MET A 421 -12.88 -2.76 -4.76
N PHE A 422 -13.08 -3.54 -3.71
CA PHE A 422 -13.59 -4.92 -3.78
C PHE A 422 -14.88 -5.04 -2.98
N CYS A 423 -15.76 -5.92 -3.43
CA CYS A 423 -16.92 -6.37 -2.68
C CYS A 423 -16.88 -7.90 -2.64
N TRP A 424 -16.93 -8.43 -1.42
CA TRP A 424 -16.87 -9.86 -1.13
C TRP A 424 -18.27 -10.39 -0.95
N ILE A 425 -18.64 -11.31 -1.82
CA ILE A 425 -19.99 -11.89 -1.86
C ILE A 425 -19.91 -13.34 -1.42
N LYS A 426 -20.81 -13.72 -0.51
CA LYS A 426 -21.06 -15.09 -0.10
C LYS A 426 -22.31 -15.58 -0.80
N LEU A 427 -22.21 -16.70 -1.51
CA LEU A 427 -23.35 -17.32 -2.16
C LEU A 427 -24.23 -18.04 -1.13
N ARG A 428 -25.55 -17.87 -1.25
CA ARG A 428 -26.53 -18.62 -0.45
C ARG A 428 -26.82 -19.96 -1.11
N LEU A 429 -25.86 -20.88 -1.02
CA LEU A 429 -26.00 -22.20 -1.63
C LEU A 429 -27.10 -23.02 -0.93
N PRO A 430 -28.01 -23.68 -1.68
CA PRO A 430 -29.00 -24.57 -1.09
C PRO A 430 -28.33 -25.79 -0.45
N SER A 431 -29.00 -26.37 0.55
CA SER A 431 -28.51 -27.55 1.29
C SER A 431 -28.20 -28.76 0.40
N SER A 432 -28.85 -28.86 -0.77
CA SER A 432 -28.61 -29.90 -1.78
C SER A 432 -27.21 -29.84 -2.40
N LEU A 433 -26.58 -28.66 -2.42
CA LEU A 433 -25.23 -28.45 -2.96
C LEU A 433 -24.15 -28.45 -1.87
N THR A 434 -24.52 -28.28 -0.59
CA THR A 434 -23.57 -28.20 0.53
C THR A 434 -23.52 -29.46 1.42
N GLY A 435 -24.48 -30.39 1.26
CA GLY A 435 -24.51 -31.65 2.00
C GLY A 435 -23.48 -32.70 1.54
N SER A 436 -23.35 -33.81 2.27
CA SER A 436 -22.39 -34.90 1.99
C SER A 436 -22.49 -35.54 0.61
N ARG A 437 -23.64 -35.40 -0.08
CA ARG A 437 -23.81 -35.82 -1.49
C ARG A 437 -23.23 -34.83 -2.51
N GLY A 438 -22.97 -33.58 -2.12
CA GLY A 438 -22.35 -32.54 -2.94
C GLY A 438 -20.84 -32.44 -2.78
N ALA A 439 -20.24 -33.10 -1.77
CA ALA A 439 -18.82 -32.99 -1.44
C ALA A 439 -17.86 -33.49 -2.54
N ASP A 440 -18.31 -34.39 -3.42
CA ASP A 440 -17.53 -34.89 -4.56
C ASP A 440 -17.65 -34.02 -5.83
N ARG A 441 -18.49 -32.97 -5.80
CA ARG A 441 -18.74 -32.08 -6.94
C ARG A 441 -18.04 -30.74 -6.72
N ASP A 442 -17.35 -30.24 -7.73
CA ASP A 442 -16.77 -28.89 -7.70
C ASP A 442 -17.85 -27.83 -8.01
N VAL A 443 -18.71 -27.55 -7.03
CA VAL A 443 -19.83 -26.62 -7.18
C VAL A 443 -19.34 -25.22 -7.52
N MET A 444 -18.25 -24.78 -6.89
CA MET A 444 -17.70 -23.44 -7.13
C MET A 444 -17.04 -23.32 -8.52
N GLY A 445 -16.39 -24.38 -8.99
CA GLY A 445 -15.91 -24.47 -10.37
C GLY A 445 -17.04 -24.40 -11.39
N ASP A 446 -18.10 -25.20 -11.20
CA ASP A 446 -19.29 -25.19 -12.07
C ASP A 446 -19.96 -23.79 -12.13
N ILE A 447 -20.06 -23.11 -10.99
CA ILE A 447 -20.60 -21.75 -10.92
C ILE A 447 -19.71 -20.77 -11.69
N LEU A 448 -18.38 -20.87 -11.55
CA LEU A 448 -17.46 -20.04 -12.32
C LEU A 448 -17.63 -20.26 -13.84
N GLU A 449 -17.77 -21.51 -14.29
CA GLU A 449 -18.03 -21.81 -15.70
C GLU A 449 -19.35 -21.21 -16.18
N ALA A 450 -20.40 -21.27 -15.37
CA ALA A 450 -21.68 -20.64 -15.68
C ALA A 450 -21.58 -19.11 -15.77
N LEU A 451 -20.82 -18.46 -14.88
CA LEU A 451 -20.53 -17.02 -14.96
C LEU A 451 -19.81 -16.68 -16.26
N VAL A 452 -18.78 -17.45 -16.63
CA VAL A 452 -18.02 -17.26 -17.87
C VAL A 452 -18.90 -17.45 -19.10
N ALA A 453 -19.79 -18.43 -19.10
CA ALA A 453 -20.77 -18.64 -20.18
C ALA A 453 -21.72 -17.44 -20.34
N GLU A 454 -22.09 -16.79 -19.25
CA GLU A 454 -22.84 -15.53 -19.22
C GLU A 454 -21.97 -14.28 -19.49
N ARG A 455 -20.66 -14.45 -19.76
CA ARG A 455 -19.70 -13.36 -20.01
C ARG A 455 -19.52 -12.42 -18.82
N VAL A 456 -19.50 -12.98 -17.61
CA VAL A 456 -19.12 -12.29 -16.37
C VAL A 456 -17.97 -13.03 -15.73
N ILE A 457 -17.06 -12.29 -15.10
CA ILE A 457 -15.98 -12.87 -14.32
C ILE A 457 -15.97 -12.28 -12.91
N ALA A 458 -15.94 -13.18 -11.93
CA ALA A 458 -15.65 -12.92 -10.53
C ALA A 458 -14.59 -13.93 -10.09
N ILE A 459 -13.80 -13.60 -9.08
CA ILE A 459 -12.69 -14.48 -8.68
C ILE A 459 -13.14 -15.39 -7.54
N PRO A 460 -13.03 -16.73 -7.67
CA PRO A 460 -13.39 -17.66 -6.61
C PRO A 460 -12.64 -17.36 -5.31
N GLY A 461 -13.32 -17.49 -4.18
CA GLY A 461 -12.80 -17.06 -2.89
C GLY A 461 -11.57 -17.85 -2.44
N HIS A 462 -11.55 -19.15 -2.70
CA HIS A 462 -10.43 -20.03 -2.37
C HIS A 462 -9.08 -19.62 -3.00
N TYR A 463 -9.08 -18.84 -4.09
CA TYR A 463 -7.85 -18.28 -4.65
C TYR A 463 -7.14 -17.33 -3.68
N PHE A 464 -7.87 -16.80 -2.70
CA PHE A 464 -7.41 -15.89 -1.67
C PHE A 464 -7.21 -16.57 -0.31
N ALA A 465 -7.35 -17.89 -0.18
CA ALA A 465 -7.14 -18.54 1.10
C ALA A 465 -5.71 -18.28 1.62
N GLY A 466 -5.60 -17.90 2.90
CA GLY A 466 -4.35 -17.53 3.57
C GLY A 466 -3.39 -18.71 3.82
N GLN A 467 -3.81 -19.93 3.49
CA GLN A 467 -3.00 -21.13 3.55
C GLN A 467 -2.44 -21.51 2.18
N ILE A 468 -1.30 -22.21 2.18
CA ILE A 468 -0.63 -22.66 0.95
C ILE A 468 -1.50 -23.70 0.22
N ASP A 469 -2.09 -24.65 0.94
CA ASP A 469 -3.04 -25.61 0.35
C ASP A 469 -4.44 -25.00 0.24
N ARG A 470 -4.72 -24.41 -0.92
CA ARG A 470 -6.00 -23.77 -1.21
C ARG A 470 -7.10 -24.75 -1.59
N ALA A 471 -6.76 -26.01 -1.91
CA ALA A 471 -7.75 -27.00 -2.33
C ALA A 471 -8.75 -27.33 -1.22
N ALA A 472 -8.30 -27.31 0.04
CA ALA A 472 -9.16 -27.50 1.20
C ALA A 472 -10.25 -26.41 1.36
N MET A 473 -10.08 -25.25 0.73
CA MET A 473 -11.04 -24.14 0.74
C MET A 473 -11.87 -24.06 -0.55
N ALA A 474 -11.69 -24.98 -1.50
CA ALA A 474 -12.24 -24.88 -2.86
C ALA A 474 -13.77 -24.70 -2.89
N GLN A 475 -14.47 -25.32 -1.93
CA GLN A 475 -15.93 -25.28 -1.82
C GLN A 475 -16.47 -24.14 -0.96
N GLU A 476 -15.60 -23.27 -0.43
CA GLU A 476 -16.05 -22.09 0.31
C GLU A 476 -16.82 -21.14 -0.63
N PRO A 477 -18.06 -20.74 -0.28
CA PRO A 477 -19.02 -20.18 -1.23
C PRO A 477 -18.81 -18.69 -1.47
N TYR A 478 -17.58 -18.26 -1.69
CA TYR A 478 -17.24 -16.85 -1.83
C TYR A 478 -16.74 -16.50 -3.24
N PHE A 479 -17.03 -15.28 -3.66
CA PHE A 479 -16.42 -14.65 -4.81
C PHE A 479 -15.98 -13.23 -4.48
N ARG A 480 -14.84 -12.80 -5.04
CA ARG A 480 -14.46 -11.39 -5.08
C ARG A 480 -14.98 -10.74 -6.34
N THR A 481 -15.72 -9.65 -6.15
CA THR A 481 -16.08 -8.69 -7.22
C THR A 481 -15.34 -7.37 -7.01
N ALA A 482 -15.30 -6.51 -8.02
CA ALA A 482 -14.62 -5.22 -7.95
C ALA A 482 -15.40 -4.14 -8.69
N PHE A 483 -15.39 -2.92 -8.15
CA PHE A 483 -16.02 -1.74 -8.75
C PHE A 483 -14.99 -0.72 -9.29
N ALA A 484 -13.75 -1.18 -9.55
CA ALA A 484 -12.65 -0.36 -10.05
C ALA A 484 -12.62 -0.23 -11.58
N HIS A 485 -12.48 -1.35 -12.30
CA HIS A 485 -12.09 -1.34 -13.71
C HIS A 485 -13.27 -1.14 -14.66
N ALA A 486 -14.37 -1.86 -14.44
CA ALA A 486 -15.55 -1.78 -15.30
C ALA A 486 -16.16 -0.38 -15.26
N SER A 487 -16.78 0.02 -16.36
CA SER A 487 -17.50 1.29 -16.43
C SER A 487 -18.79 1.21 -15.59
N PRO A 488 -19.25 2.31 -14.99
CA PRO A 488 -20.48 2.34 -14.19
C PRO A 488 -21.71 1.73 -14.89
N GLU A 489 -21.85 1.96 -16.20
CA GLU A 489 -22.91 1.42 -17.04
C GLU A 489 -22.90 -0.10 -17.20
N ASP A 490 -21.75 -0.75 -16.98
CA ASP A 490 -21.61 -2.20 -17.08
C ASP A 490 -22.02 -2.93 -15.80
N PHE A 491 -22.12 -2.24 -14.65
CA PHE A 491 -22.42 -2.88 -13.35
C PHE A 491 -23.77 -3.59 -13.35
N GLY A 492 -24.84 -2.90 -13.80
CA GLY A 492 -26.19 -3.47 -13.87
C GLY A 492 -26.24 -4.72 -14.76
N PRO A 493 -25.85 -4.62 -16.04
CA PRO A 493 -25.77 -5.76 -16.94
C PRO A 493 -24.96 -6.92 -16.35
N ALA A 494 -23.75 -6.66 -15.84
CA ALA A 494 -22.90 -7.72 -15.28
C ALA A 494 -23.55 -8.45 -14.09
N LEU A 495 -24.19 -7.71 -13.18
CA LEU A 495 -24.85 -8.31 -12.01
C LEU A 495 -26.15 -9.04 -12.39
N GLU A 496 -26.87 -8.58 -13.42
CA GLU A 496 -28.01 -9.31 -13.98
C GLU A 496 -27.57 -10.64 -14.62
N ARG A 497 -26.48 -10.62 -15.39
CA ARG A 497 -25.89 -11.84 -15.98
C ARG A 497 -25.41 -12.81 -14.90
N MET A 498 -24.82 -12.29 -13.84
CA MET A 498 -24.44 -13.07 -12.66
C MET A 498 -25.66 -13.72 -11.99
N ALA A 499 -26.76 -12.99 -11.82
CA ALA A 499 -28.00 -13.53 -11.26
C ALA A 499 -28.50 -14.73 -12.08
N ARG A 500 -28.54 -14.61 -13.42
CA ARG A 500 -28.96 -15.71 -14.30
C ARG A 500 -28.05 -16.93 -14.20
N ALA A 501 -26.74 -16.74 -14.04
CA ALA A 501 -25.81 -17.85 -13.83
C ALA A 501 -26.10 -18.57 -12.50
N LEU A 502 -26.27 -17.81 -11.42
CA LEU A 502 -26.52 -18.34 -10.07
C LEU A 502 -27.87 -19.05 -9.96
N GLN A 503 -28.92 -18.55 -10.62
CA GLN A 503 -30.25 -19.17 -10.63
C GLN A 503 -30.26 -20.58 -11.25
N ARG A 504 -29.28 -20.94 -12.10
CA ARG A 504 -29.14 -22.31 -12.64
C ARG A 504 -28.80 -23.35 -11.55
N PHE A 505 -28.37 -22.89 -10.38
CA PHE A 505 -28.00 -23.72 -9.24
C PHE A 505 -29.05 -23.66 -8.12
N ASN A 506 -30.26 -23.14 -8.41
CA ASN A 506 -31.38 -23.01 -7.46
C ASN A 506 -31.04 -22.16 -6.22
N LEU A 507 -30.15 -21.17 -6.36
CA LEU A 507 -29.94 -20.18 -5.31
C LEU A 507 -31.20 -19.30 -5.23
N GLY A 508 -31.71 -19.09 -4.00
CA GLY A 508 -32.88 -18.25 -3.72
C GLY A 508 -34.23 -18.98 -3.69
N ASP A 509 -34.26 -20.31 -3.84
CA ASP A 509 -35.49 -21.14 -3.82
C ASP A 509 -35.91 -21.65 -2.42
N ASP A 510 -35.21 -21.22 -1.35
CA ASP A 510 -35.45 -21.64 0.05
C ASP A 510 -36.17 -20.57 0.90
#